data_AF-A0A939TV91-F1
#
_entry.id   AF-A0A939TV91-F1
#
_cell.length_a   1.000
_cell.length_b   1.000
_cell.length_c   1.000
_cell.angle_alpha   90.00
_cell.angle_beta   90.00
_cell.angle_gamma   90.00
#
_symmetry.space_group_name_H-M   'P 1'
#
loop_
_entity.id
_entity.type
_entity.pdbx_description
1 polymer ?
#
loop_
_entity_poly.entity_id
_entity_poly.type
_entity_poly.pdbx_seq_one_letter_code
_entity_poly.pdbx_strand_id
1 'polypeptide(L)'
;MARMANEIDAYVGARIRLRRSMLGLSQERLANQLDITFQQVQKYEKGANRVGASRLQAIATILQVPVSYFFEQGEGASGPVESSPLLSDRFTRFVSSSEGLELNRAFLAIDDPKVRRALISLAKSLAGPADTAEVVEVAESSVKSDAKVMPQ
;
A
#
# COMPACT_ATOMS: atom_id res chain seq x y z
N MET A 1 -20.25 -6.81 -14.64
CA MET A 1 -19.63 -5.60 -14.06
C MET A 1 -19.51 -5.72 -12.52
N ALA A 2 -18.67 -6.63 -12.00
CA ALA A 2 -18.57 -6.87 -10.54
C ALA A 2 -17.13 -7.02 -10.00
N ARG A 3 -16.11 -6.70 -10.81
CA ARG A 3 -14.71 -6.96 -10.46
C ARG A 3 -14.01 -5.74 -9.83
N MET A 4 -14.20 -4.54 -10.40
CA MET A 4 -13.55 -3.30 -9.94
C MET A 4 -14.02 -2.81 -8.55
N ALA A 5 -15.31 -2.96 -8.22
CA ALA A 5 -15.81 -2.52 -6.91
C ALA A 5 -15.13 -3.27 -5.75
N ASN A 6 -14.91 -4.59 -5.93
CA ASN A 6 -14.22 -5.41 -4.95
C ASN A 6 -12.74 -5.04 -4.80
N GLU A 7 -12.09 -4.53 -5.86
CA GLU A 7 -10.68 -4.12 -5.81
C GLU A 7 -10.49 -2.83 -5.00
N ILE A 8 -11.39 -1.85 -5.14
CA ILE A 8 -11.36 -0.63 -4.32
C ILE A 8 -11.63 -0.95 -2.86
N ASP A 9 -12.64 -1.78 -2.57
CA ASP A 9 -12.98 -2.18 -1.20
C ASP A 9 -11.83 -2.99 -0.55
N ALA A 10 -11.15 -3.86 -1.31
CA ALA A 10 -9.95 -4.57 -0.86
C ALA A 10 -8.77 -3.63 -0.59
N TYR A 11 -8.55 -2.64 -1.46
CA TYR A 11 -7.51 -1.64 -1.29
C TYR A 11 -7.75 -0.80 -0.02
N VAL A 12 -8.96 -0.27 0.15
CA VAL A 12 -9.37 0.48 1.35
C VAL A 12 -9.17 -0.39 2.60
N GLY A 13 -9.60 -1.66 2.56
CA GLY A 13 -9.39 -2.63 3.64
C GLY A 13 -7.92 -2.83 4.00
N ALA A 14 -7.05 -2.97 2.99
CA ALA A 14 -5.62 -3.12 3.19
C ALA A 14 -5.00 -1.86 3.81
N ARG A 15 -5.42 -0.66 3.40
CA ARG A 15 -4.97 0.62 4.00
C ARG A 15 -5.38 0.76 5.46
N ILE A 16 -6.61 0.36 5.80
CA ILE A 16 -7.11 0.29 7.18
C ILE A 16 -6.21 -0.63 8.02
N ARG A 17 -5.95 -1.86 7.55
CA ARG A 17 -5.09 -2.83 8.24
C ARG A 17 -3.67 -2.32 8.43
N LEU A 18 -3.09 -1.73 7.38
CA LEU A 18 -1.73 -1.21 7.40
C LEU A 18 -1.59 -0.13 8.47
N ARG A 19 -2.46 0.88 8.45
CA ARG A 19 -2.41 1.99 9.40
C ARG A 19 -2.70 1.54 10.83
N ARG A 20 -3.70 0.67 11.02
CA ARG A 20 -3.99 0.07 12.32
C ARG A 20 -2.75 -0.63 12.91
N SER A 21 -2.06 -1.42 12.10
CA SER A 21 -0.85 -2.15 12.51
C SER A 21 0.31 -1.20 12.86
N MET A 22 0.49 -0.12 12.11
CA MET A 22 1.49 0.92 12.41
C MET A 22 1.25 1.61 13.77
N LEU A 23 0.00 1.74 14.18
CA LEU A 23 -0.38 2.27 15.50
C LEU A 23 -0.36 1.22 16.62
N GLY A 24 0.00 -0.04 16.33
CA GLY A 24 -0.04 -1.12 17.30
C GLY A 24 -1.46 -1.47 17.80
N LEU A 25 -2.50 -1.06 17.08
CA LEU A 25 -3.89 -1.34 17.46
C LEU A 25 -4.29 -2.75 17.04
N SER A 26 -4.90 -3.53 17.93
CA SER A 26 -5.50 -4.81 17.55
C SER A 26 -6.84 -4.60 16.82
N GLN A 27 -7.27 -5.59 16.04
CA GLN A 27 -8.59 -5.57 15.39
C GLN A 27 -9.72 -5.47 16.42
N GLU A 28 -9.60 -6.11 17.59
CA GLU A 28 -10.58 -6.01 18.68
C GLU A 28 -10.65 -4.60 19.24
N ARG A 29 -9.51 -3.93 19.44
CA ARG A 29 -9.50 -2.53 19.91
C ARG A 29 -10.15 -1.59 18.89
N LEU A 30 -9.88 -1.77 17.60
CA LEU A 30 -10.54 -0.99 16.56
C LEU A 30 -12.05 -1.27 16.52
N ALA A 31 -12.45 -2.53 16.68
CA ALA A 31 -13.86 -2.93 16.71
C ALA A 31 -14.62 -2.28 17.88
N ASN A 32 -14.01 -2.28 19.07
CA ASN A 32 -14.57 -1.66 20.27
C ASN A 32 -14.74 -0.15 20.10
N GLN A 33 -13.77 0.54 19.50
CA GLN A 33 -13.89 1.98 19.25
C GLN A 33 -14.92 2.34 18.18
N LEU A 34 -15.24 1.39 17.30
CA LEU A 34 -16.26 1.54 16.25
C LEU A 34 -17.64 1.05 16.68
N ASP A 35 -17.77 0.46 17.86
CA ASP A 35 -18.99 -0.22 18.32
C ASP A 35 -19.50 -1.26 17.30
N ILE A 36 -18.60 -2.13 16.85
CA ILE A 36 -18.89 -3.24 15.94
C ILE A 36 -18.18 -4.52 16.38
N THR A 37 -18.53 -5.65 15.77
CA THR A 37 -17.87 -6.92 16.07
C THR A 37 -16.46 -6.98 15.47
N PHE A 38 -15.57 -7.73 16.12
CA PHE A 38 -14.24 -8.07 15.61
C PHE A 38 -14.29 -8.67 14.19
N GLN A 39 -15.28 -9.55 13.95
CA GLN A 39 -15.48 -10.15 12.62
C GLN A 39 -15.82 -9.11 11.56
N GLN A 40 -16.53 -8.04 11.91
CA GLN A 40 -16.83 -6.96 10.98
C GLN A 40 -15.58 -6.17 10.60
N VAL A 41 -14.69 -5.88 11.55
CA VAL A 41 -13.37 -5.29 11.26
C VAL A 41 -12.55 -6.21 10.36
N GLN A 42 -12.54 -7.52 10.60
CA GLN A 42 -11.89 -8.47 9.70
C GLN A 42 -12.45 -8.44 8.28
N LYS A 43 -13.78 -8.33 8.13
CA LYS A 43 -14.42 -8.24 6.81
C LYS A 43 -14.09 -6.92 6.11
N TYR A 44 -13.99 -5.80 6.84
CA TYR A 44 -13.52 -4.54 6.29
C TYR A 44 -12.06 -4.62 5.84
N GLU A 45 -11.17 -5.16 6.67
CA GLU A 45 -9.74 -5.27 6.34
C GLU A 45 -9.44 -6.22 5.18
N LYS A 46 -10.33 -7.20 4.94
CA LYS A 46 -10.26 -8.10 3.79
C LYS A 46 -10.96 -7.56 2.53
N GLY A 47 -11.66 -6.43 2.63
CA GLY A 47 -12.52 -5.91 1.56
C GLY A 47 -13.75 -6.76 1.26
N ALA A 48 -14.07 -7.74 2.11
CA ALA A 48 -15.25 -8.60 1.94
C ALA A 48 -16.56 -7.83 2.20
N ASN A 49 -16.50 -6.81 3.06
CA ASN A 49 -17.59 -5.88 3.29
C ASN A 49 -17.16 -4.47 2.92
N ARG A 50 -18.04 -3.78 2.18
CA ARG A 50 -17.86 -2.36 1.85
C ARG A 50 -17.92 -1.50 3.12
N VAL A 51 -17.07 -0.49 3.18
CA VAL A 51 -17.08 0.47 4.28
C VAL A 51 -17.87 1.70 3.83
N GLY A 52 -19.04 1.93 4.44
CA GLY A 52 -19.83 3.14 4.16
C GLY A 52 -19.11 4.42 4.59
N ALA A 53 -19.43 5.56 3.95
CA ALA A 53 -18.73 6.84 4.17
C ALA A 53 -18.67 7.27 5.65
N SER A 54 -19.77 7.15 6.39
CA SER A 54 -19.81 7.45 7.84
C SER A 54 -18.83 6.58 8.64
N ARG A 55 -18.76 5.28 8.32
CA ARG A 55 -17.85 4.36 8.98
C ARG A 55 -16.40 4.63 8.59
N LEU A 56 -16.15 4.95 7.32
CA LEU A 56 -14.81 5.31 6.83
C LEU A 56 -14.29 6.58 7.52
N GLN A 57 -15.15 7.58 7.73
CA GLN A 57 -14.82 8.78 8.50
C GLN A 57 -14.47 8.45 9.96
N ALA A 58 -15.25 7.59 10.62
CA ALA A 58 -14.94 7.17 12.00
C ALA A 58 -13.60 6.41 12.08
N ILE A 59 -13.33 5.53 11.11
CA ILE A 59 -12.05 4.82 11.00
C ILE A 59 -10.90 5.81 10.78
N ALA A 60 -11.08 6.83 9.93
CA ALA A 60 -10.08 7.88 9.70
C ALA A 60 -9.70 8.59 11.02
N THR A 61 -10.71 8.97 11.80
CA THR A 61 -10.54 9.63 13.10
C THR A 61 -9.77 8.75 14.08
N ILE A 62 -10.16 7.48 14.22
CA ILE A 62 -9.49 6.52 15.12
C ILE A 62 -8.04 6.28 14.70
N LEU A 63 -7.80 6.16 13.39
CA LEU A 63 -6.48 5.88 12.82
C LEU A 63 -5.63 7.14 12.62
N GLN A 64 -6.14 8.32 13.01
CA GLN A 64 -5.46 9.61 12.95
C GLN A 64 -4.89 9.89 11.55
N VAL A 65 -5.73 9.75 10.52
CA VAL A 65 -5.40 10.04 9.12
C VAL A 65 -6.56 10.78 8.44
N PRO A 66 -6.30 11.60 7.42
CA PRO A 66 -7.38 12.13 6.58
C PRO A 66 -8.08 10.98 5.84
N VAL A 67 -9.35 11.15 5.47
CA VAL A 67 -10.11 10.12 4.70
C VAL A 67 -9.44 9.82 3.35
N SER A 68 -8.76 10.81 2.75
CA SER A 68 -7.99 10.64 1.50
C SER A 68 -6.94 9.54 1.59
N TYR A 69 -6.38 9.30 2.77
CA TYR A 69 -5.37 8.26 3.03
C TYR A 69 -5.79 6.87 2.54
N PHE A 70 -7.09 6.55 2.61
CA PHE A 70 -7.62 5.24 2.20
C PHE A 70 -7.73 5.09 0.68
N PHE A 71 -7.56 6.18 -0.07
CA PHE A 71 -7.64 6.23 -1.53
C PHE A 71 -6.35 6.73 -2.18
N GLU A 72 -5.40 7.23 -1.39
CA GLU A 72 -4.04 7.61 -1.82
C GLU A 72 -3.26 6.37 -2.26
N GLN A 73 -3.51 5.93 -3.49
CA GLN A 73 -2.57 5.10 -4.22
C GLN A 73 -1.35 6.01 -4.48
N GLY A 74 -0.17 5.62 -3.97
CA GLY A 74 1.01 6.49 -3.93
C GLY A 74 1.22 7.22 -5.25
N GLU A 75 1.60 8.50 -5.17
CA GLU A 75 1.88 9.37 -6.33
C GLU A 75 2.69 8.59 -7.39
N GLY A 76 2.02 8.17 -8.45
CA GLY A 76 2.46 7.10 -9.36
C GLY A 76 1.36 6.10 -9.73
N ALA A 77 0.27 6.04 -8.97
CA ALA A 77 -0.86 5.14 -9.20
C ALA A 77 -2.12 5.86 -9.73
N SER A 78 -1.94 6.92 -10.52
CA SER A 78 -3.00 7.54 -11.32
C SER A 78 -3.08 6.95 -12.74
N GLY A 79 -2.56 5.75 -12.94
CA GLY A 79 -2.76 4.93 -14.14
C GLY A 79 -3.70 3.77 -13.84
N PRO A 80 -4.26 3.10 -14.87
CA PRO A 80 -5.01 1.87 -14.67
C PRO A 80 -4.19 0.92 -13.80
N VAL A 81 -4.77 0.43 -12.71
CA VAL A 81 -4.11 -0.47 -11.76
C VAL A 81 -3.86 -1.81 -12.46
N GLU A 82 -2.75 -1.89 -13.20
CA GLU A 82 -2.13 -3.14 -13.61
C GLU A 82 -0.97 -3.49 -12.67
N SER A 83 -1.11 -3.20 -11.37
CA SER A 83 -0.25 -3.85 -10.39
C SER A 83 -0.68 -5.32 -10.32
N SER A 84 0.12 -6.19 -10.95
CA SER A 84 -0.07 -7.65 -10.88
C SER A 84 -0.41 -8.07 -9.43
N PRO A 85 -1.52 -8.77 -9.18
CA PRO A 85 -1.93 -9.19 -7.83
C PRO A 85 -0.82 -9.93 -7.06
N LEU A 86 0.09 -10.59 -7.80
CA LEU A 86 1.26 -11.27 -7.25
C LEU A 86 2.30 -10.31 -6.67
N LEU A 87 2.53 -9.15 -7.30
CA LEU A 87 3.47 -8.12 -6.79
C LEU A 87 2.94 -7.50 -5.49
N SER A 88 1.64 -7.22 -5.43
CA SER A 88 0.99 -6.71 -4.21
C SER A 88 1.06 -7.72 -3.06
N ASP A 89 0.87 -9.01 -3.34
CA ASP A 89 0.94 -10.07 -2.32
C ASP A 89 2.39 -10.35 -1.85
N ARG A 90 3.37 -10.42 -2.77
CA ARG A 90 4.80 -10.52 -2.42
C ARG A 90 5.24 -9.35 -1.56
N PHE A 91 4.88 -8.12 -1.94
CA PHE A 91 5.21 -6.91 -1.19
C PHE A 91 4.59 -6.91 0.21
N THR A 92 3.31 -7.28 0.32
CA THR A 92 2.61 -7.32 1.61
C THR A 92 3.21 -8.36 2.56
N ARG A 93 3.57 -9.54 2.04
CA ARG A 93 4.26 -10.58 2.81
C ARG A 93 5.64 -10.13 3.27
N PHE A 94 6.38 -9.44 2.40
CA PHE A 94 7.70 -8.91 2.71
C PHE A 94 7.66 -7.84 3.82
N VAL A 95 6.82 -6.81 3.68
CA VAL A 95 6.75 -5.72 4.69
C VAL A 95 6.27 -6.24 6.05
N SER A 96 5.53 -7.35 6.07
CA SER A 96 5.07 -8.00 7.31
C SER A 96 6.09 -8.98 7.90
N SER A 97 7.18 -9.31 7.19
CA SER A 97 8.21 -10.22 7.69
C SER A 97 9.16 -9.50 8.66
N SER A 98 9.83 -10.27 9.54
CA SER A 98 10.84 -9.73 10.44
C SER A 98 11.98 -9.05 9.67
N GLU A 99 12.44 -9.69 8.61
CA GLU A 99 13.50 -9.19 7.72
C GLU A 99 13.08 -7.90 7.00
N GLY A 100 11.84 -7.83 6.50
CA GLY A 100 11.34 -6.63 5.82
C GLY A 100 11.15 -5.45 6.77
N LEU A 101 10.69 -5.69 8.00
CA LEU A 101 10.60 -4.66 9.03
C LEU A 101 11.97 -4.14 9.47
N GLU A 102 12.95 -5.03 9.63
CA GLU A 102 14.32 -4.67 9.98
C GLU A 102 14.99 -3.86 8.87
N LEU A 103 14.86 -4.32 7.61
CA LEU A 103 15.37 -3.58 6.45
C LEU A 103 14.75 -2.19 6.34
N ASN A 104 13.43 -2.08 6.49
CA ASN A 104 12.74 -0.79 6.44
C ASN A 104 13.20 0.16 7.55
N ARG A 105 13.38 -0.34 8.78
CA ARG A 105 13.90 0.48 9.90
C ARG A 105 15.33 0.96 9.62
N ALA A 106 16.21 0.06 9.18
CA ALA A 106 17.59 0.39 8.85
C ALA A 106 17.66 1.41 7.70
N PHE A 107 16.83 1.24 6.67
CA PHE A 107 16.79 2.14 5.52
C PHE A 107 16.26 3.54 5.89
N LEU A 108 15.24 3.62 6.75
CA LEU A 108 14.70 4.88 7.25
C LEU A 108 15.70 5.65 8.13
N ALA A 109 16.58 4.95 8.85
CA ALA A 109 17.61 5.56 9.69
C ALA A 109 18.77 6.20 8.90
N ILE A 110 18.85 6.00 7.58
CA ILE A 110 19.89 6.58 6.73
C ILE A 110 19.41 7.95 6.25
N ASP A 111 20.01 9.04 6.70
CA ASP A 111 19.61 10.39 6.28
C ASP A 111 20.10 10.74 4.86
N ASP A 112 21.27 10.23 4.45
CA ASP A 112 21.86 10.59 3.17
C ASP A 112 21.16 9.89 1.98
N PRO A 113 20.52 10.63 1.06
CA PRO A 113 19.86 10.06 -0.11
C PRO A 113 20.83 9.40 -1.11
N LYS A 114 22.13 9.73 -1.09
CA LYS A 114 23.15 9.04 -1.89
C LYS A 114 23.40 7.63 -1.37
N VAL A 115 23.45 7.45 -0.05
CA VAL A 115 23.64 6.14 0.58
C VAL A 115 22.43 5.25 0.34
N ARG A 116 21.20 5.79 0.49
CA ARG A 116 19.97 5.08 0.13
C ARG A 116 19.98 4.59 -1.33
N ARG A 117 20.40 5.44 -2.27
CA ARG A 117 20.55 5.06 -3.69
C ARG A 117 21.58 3.96 -3.92
N ALA A 118 22.71 4.01 -3.22
CA ALA A 118 23.74 2.98 -3.31
C ALA A 118 23.22 1.61 -2.81
N LEU A 119 22.49 1.59 -1.70
CA LEU A 119 21.85 0.36 -1.20
C LEU A 119 20.82 -0.22 -2.17
N ILE A 120 20.00 0.64 -2.79
CA ILE A 120 19.06 0.20 -3.83
C ILE A 120 19.82 -0.39 -5.02
N SER A 121 20.91 0.25 -5.46
CA SER A 121 21.74 -0.26 -6.55
C SER A 121 22.34 -1.62 -6.23
N LEU A 122 22.83 -1.80 -4.99
CA LEU A 122 23.35 -3.08 -4.52
C LEU A 122 22.26 -4.15 -4.52
N ALA A 123 21.09 -3.85 -3.95
CA ALA A 123 19.95 -4.77 -3.94
C ALA A 123 19.53 -5.19 -5.36
N LYS A 124 19.51 -4.23 -6.31
CA LYS A 124 19.25 -4.51 -7.73
C LYS A 124 20.32 -5.39 -8.36
N SER A 125 21.59 -5.22 -8.01
CA SER A 125 22.67 -6.06 -8.55
C SER A 125 22.68 -7.49 -8.01
N LEU A 126 22.14 -7.69 -6.80
CA LEU A 126 22.00 -9.00 -6.16
C LEU A 126 20.73 -9.73 -6.62
N ALA A 127 19.71 -8.99 -7.03
CA ALA A 127 18.53 -9.57 -7.68
C ALA A 127 18.95 -10.13 -9.05
N GLY A 128 18.68 -11.41 -9.28
CA GLY A 128 18.98 -12.05 -10.58
C GLY A 128 18.23 -11.38 -11.74
N PRO A 129 18.68 -11.58 -13.00
CA PRO A 129 18.16 -10.87 -14.17
C PRO A 129 16.64 -11.03 -14.40
N ALA A 130 16.01 -12.06 -13.81
CA ALA A 130 14.58 -12.31 -13.90
C ALA A 130 13.71 -11.40 -13.00
N ASP A 131 14.23 -10.92 -11.86
CA ASP A 131 13.46 -10.09 -10.90
C ASP A 131 13.68 -8.58 -11.15
N THR A 132 14.77 -8.19 -11.83
CA THR A 132 15.05 -6.79 -12.18
C THR A 132 14.28 -6.28 -13.38
N ALA A 133 13.93 -7.15 -14.33
CA ALA A 133 13.20 -6.77 -15.54
C ALA A 133 11.77 -6.29 -15.21
N GLU A 134 11.06 -7.00 -14.32
CA GLU A 134 9.71 -6.60 -13.88
C GLU A 134 9.69 -5.26 -13.12
N VAL A 135 10.76 -4.92 -12.38
CA VAL A 135 10.81 -3.68 -11.58
C VAL A 135 11.22 -2.46 -12.42
N VAL A 136 12.07 -2.66 -13.43
CA VAL A 136 12.56 -1.57 -14.29
C VAL A 136 11.58 -1.24 -15.42
N GLU A 137 10.91 -2.24 -16.00
CA GLU A 137 9.92 -2.03 -17.07
C GLU A 137 8.68 -1.24 -16.59
N VAL A 138 8.31 -1.41 -15.32
CA VAL A 138 7.24 -0.65 -14.65
C VAL A 138 7.67 0.81 -14.37
N ALA A 139 8.94 1.04 -14.05
CA ALA A 139 9.47 2.37 -13.78
C ALA A 139 9.69 3.21 -15.06
N GLU A 140 10.16 2.60 -16.16
CA GLU A 140 10.45 3.31 -17.41
C GLU A 140 9.21 3.57 -18.28
N SER A 141 8.19 2.72 -18.21
CA SER A 141 6.90 2.95 -18.89
C SER A 141 6.12 4.12 -18.30
N SER A 142 6.29 4.38 -17.00
CA SER A 142 5.67 5.49 -16.27
C SER A 142 6.26 6.88 -16.62
N VAL A 143 7.49 6.94 -17.14
CA VAL A 143 8.17 8.23 -17.45
C VAL A 143 7.92 8.71 -18.87
N LYS A 144 7.61 7.81 -19.81
CA LYS A 144 7.42 8.16 -21.23
C LYS A 144 6.01 8.67 -21.57
N SER A 145 5.01 8.50 -20.71
CA SER A 145 3.64 8.96 -20.99
C SER A 145 3.42 10.46 -20.78
N ASP A 146 4.27 11.13 -20.00
CA ASP A 146 4.10 12.56 -19.64
C ASP A 146 4.68 13.55 -20.68
N ALA A 147 5.37 13.07 -21.71
CA ALA A 147 6.08 13.94 -22.65
C ALA A 147 5.27 14.34 -23.91
N LYS A 148 3.98 13.98 -24.03
CA LYS A 148 3.23 14.21 -25.29
C LYS A 148 1.80 14.72 -25.12
N VAL A 149 1.54 15.76 -24.32
CA VAL A 149 0.36 16.61 -24.56
C VAL A 149 0.59 18.05 -24.09
N MET A 150 1.06 18.92 -25.00
CA MET A 150 0.59 20.30 -25.26
C MET A 150 1.65 21.06 -26.07
N PRO A 151 1.28 22.13 -26.80
CA PRO A 151 -0.05 22.57 -27.24
C PRO A 151 -0.11 22.78 -28.77
N GLN A 152 -1.31 22.95 -29.31
CA GLN A 152 -1.73 24.08 -30.16
C GLN A 152 -3.24 24.19 -30.06
#